data_AF-A0A2I0L3S2-F1
#
_entry.id   AF-A0A2I0L3S2-F1
#
_cell.length_a   1.000
_cell.length_b   1.000
_cell.length_c   1.000
_cell.angle_alpha   90.00
_cell.angle_beta   90.00
_cell.angle_gamma   90.00
#
_symmetry.space_group_name_H-M   'P 1'
#
loop_
_entity.id
_entity.type
_entity.pdbx_description
1 polymer ?
#
loop_
_entity_poly.entity_id
_entity_poly.type
_entity_poly.pdbx_seq_one_letter_code
_entity_poly.pdbx_strand_id
1 'polypeptide(L)'
;MNENAAVENTKAHEILKQAPFLIPFTSRVKIFASQLAAHKQRHGSQAVFTRNRFRIRRDHILEDAYDQMSALSEEDLRGLIRVTFINEFGVEEAGIDGGGIFKDFMENITRAAFDCQYGLFKETSDHLLYPNPGSGMIHEQHLQFFHFLGTLLAKAMYEGILVDIPFATFFLSKLKQK
;
A
#
# COMPACT_ATOMS: atom_id res chain seq x y z
N MET A 1 1.29 33.95 -2.48
CA MET A 1 0.77 33.44 -1.20
C MET A 1 0.24 32.04 -1.45
N ASN A 2 0.73 31.06 -0.69
CA ASN A 2 0.56 29.64 -0.98
C ASN A 2 -0.82 29.17 -0.45
N GLU A 3 -1.78 28.88 -1.33
CA GLU A 3 -3.15 28.44 -0.99
C GLU A 3 -3.17 27.24 -0.02
N ASN A 4 -2.14 26.38 -0.08
CA ASN A 4 -2.00 25.24 0.81
C ASN A 4 -1.74 25.62 2.28
N ALA A 5 -1.13 26.77 2.56
CA ALA A 5 -0.88 27.23 3.94
C ALA A 5 -2.14 27.74 4.64
N ALA A 6 -3.16 28.14 3.87
CA ALA A 6 -4.44 28.64 4.42
C ALA A 6 -5.33 27.50 4.94
N VAL A 7 -5.28 26.31 4.31
CA VAL A 7 -6.09 25.15 4.70
C VAL A 7 -5.57 24.50 5.99
N GLU A 8 -4.24 24.46 6.15
CA GLU A 8 -3.59 23.90 7.35
C GLU A 8 -3.86 24.69 8.64
N ASN A 9 -4.33 25.93 8.54
CA ASN A 9 -4.57 26.81 9.69
C ASN A 9 -6.06 27.12 9.95
N THR A 10 -6.96 26.31 9.40
CA THR A 10 -8.40 26.45 9.68
C THR A 10 -8.78 25.74 10.97
N LYS A 11 -9.72 26.30 11.74
CA LYS A 11 -10.32 25.62 12.91
C LYS A 11 -10.90 24.25 12.54
N ALA A 12 -11.38 24.09 11.30
CA ALA A 12 -11.88 22.83 10.78
C ALA A 12 -10.79 21.76 10.68
N HIS A 13 -9.58 22.14 10.24
CA HIS A 13 -8.43 21.23 10.19
C HIS A 13 -7.97 20.79 11.57
N GLU A 14 -7.97 21.71 12.54
CA GLU A 14 -7.65 21.38 13.94
C GLU A 14 -8.68 20.43 14.57
N ILE A 15 -9.98 20.63 14.31
CA ILE A 15 -11.02 19.68 14.75
C ILE A 15 -10.80 18.31 14.10
N LEU A 16 -10.46 18.26 12.81
CA LEU A 16 -10.19 16.99 12.12
C LEU A 16 -8.98 16.25 12.72
N LYS A 17 -7.93 16.97 13.14
CA LYS A 17 -6.75 16.38 13.77
C LYS A 17 -7.01 15.93 15.21
N GLN A 18 -7.62 16.79 16.02
CA GLN A 18 -7.74 16.57 17.47
C GLN A 18 -8.99 15.77 17.85
N ALA A 19 -10.08 15.93 17.10
CA ALA A 19 -11.36 15.28 17.37
C ALA A 19 -12.01 14.71 16.09
N PRO A 20 -11.33 13.83 15.33
CA PRO A 20 -11.85 13.27 14.08
C PRO A 20 -13.18 12.52 14.25
N PHE A 21 -13.48 12.02 15.45
CA PHE A 21 -14.73 11.33 15.76
C PHE A 21 -15.96 12.25 15.71
N LEU A 22 -15.80 13.57 15.79
CA LEU A 22 -16.88 14.55 15.59
C LEU A 22 -17.28 14.71 14.12
N ILE A 23 -16.45 14.21 13.19
CA ILE A 23 -16.68 14.30 11.76
C ILE A 23 -17.10 12.91 11.23
N PRO A 24 -18.25 12.80 10.54
CA PRO A 24 -18.70 11.54 9.95
C PRO A 24 -17.60 10.85 9.15
N PHE A 25 -17.54 9.52 9.24
CA PHE A 25 -16.52 8.71 8.55
C PHE A 25 -16.46 9.03 7.05
N THR A 26 -17.61 9.07 6.38
CA THR A 26 -17.72 9.36 4.94
C THR A 26 -17.15 10.73 4.59
N SER A 27 -17.36 11.74 5.44
CA SER A 27 -16.77 13.07 5.26
C SER A 27 -15.24 13.03 5.40
N ARG A 28 -14.71 12.30 6.38
CA ARG A 28 -13.26 12.12 6.56
C ARG A 28 -12.62 11.41 5.36
N VAL A 29 -13.27 10.38 4.82
CA VAL A 29 -12.82 9.68 3.61
C VAL A 29 -12.77 10.62 2.40
N LYS A 30 -13.79 11.47 2.21
CA LYS A 30 -13.81 12.47 1.12
C LYS A 30 -12.66 13.47 1.25
N ILE A 31 -12.39 13.94 2.48
CA ILE A 31 -11.27 14.86 2.74
C ILE A 31 -9.93 14.17 2.44
N PHE A 32 -9.74 12.93 2.91
CA PHE A 32 -8.53 12.17 2.63
C PHE A 32 -8.31 11.97 1.11
N ALA A 33 -9.36 11.54 0.40
CA ALA A 33 -9.29 11.34 -1.05
C ALA A 33 -8.99 12.63 -1.83
N SER A 34 -9.55 13.78 -1.42
CA SER A 34 -9.26 15.07 -2.07
C SER A 34 -7.82 15.52 -1.82
N GLN A 35 -7.27 15.27 -0.62
CA GLN A 35 -5.87 15.54 -0.30
C GLN A 35 -4.92 14.68 -1.16
N LEU A 36 -5.23 13.39 -1.33
CA LEU A 36 -4.47 12.50 -2.21
C LEU A 36 -4.52 12.97 -3.67
N ALA A 37 -5.69 13.34 -4.18
CA ALA A 37 -5.84 13.84 -5.55
C ALA A 37 -5.05 15.13 -5.79
N ALA A 38 -5.13 16.09 -4.85
CA ALA A 38 -4.34 17.32 -4.90
C ALA A 38 -2.83 17.05 -4.85
N HIS A 39 -2.40 16.07 -4.04
CA HIS A 39 -1.01 15.65 -3.99
C HIS A 39 -0.55 15.05 -5.33
N LYS A 40 -1.35 14.17 -5.94
CA LYS A 40 -1.04 13.57 -7.27
C LYS A 40 -0.93 14.63 -8.36
N GLN A 41 -1.81 15.63 -8.37
CA GLN A 41 -1.74 16.73 -9.34
C GLN A 41 -0.45 17.55 -9.23
N ARG A 42 0.01 17.84 -8.00
CA ARG A 42 1.26 18.59 -7.77
C ARG A 42 2.52 17.85 -8.23
N HIS A 43 2.50 16.51 -8.17
CA HIS A 43 3.66 15.67 -8.47
C HIS A 43 3.55 14.94 -9.82
N GLY A 44 2.43 15.12 -10.54
CA GLY A 44 2.15 14.41 -11.79
C GLY A 44 3.04 14.81 -12.97
N SER A 45 3.69 15.98 -12.93
CA SER A 45 4.58 16.46 -13.99
C SER A 45 5.99 15.86 -13.93
N GLN A 46 6.48 15.46 -12.74
CA GLN A 46 7.77 14.77 -12.59
C GLN A 46 7.65 13.24 -12.76
N ALA A 47 6.49 12.67 -12.44
CA ALA A 47 6.19 11.24 -12.61
C ALA A 47 6.15 10.74 -14.07
N VAL A 48 6.25 11.63 -15.06
CA VAL A 48 6.34 11.25 -16.49
C VAL A 48 7.69 10.57 -16.81
N PHE A 49 8.73 10.83 -16.02
CA PHE A 49 10.10 10.39 -16.32
C PHE A 49 10.58 9.19 -15.48
N THR A 50 9.89 8.81 -14.40
CA THR A 50 10.23 7.61 -13.62
C THR A 50 9.46 6.40 -14.16
N ARG A 51 10.10 5.62 -15.03
CA ARG A 51 9.53 4.35 -15.54
C ARG A 51 9.76 3.24 -14.51
N ASN A 52 9.07 3.31 -13.37
CA ASN A 52 9.03 2.22 -12.39
C ASN A 52 8.31 1.03 -13.02
N ARG A 53 9.07 0.13 -13.63
CA ARG A 53 8.59 -1.04 -14.37
C ARG A 53 8.97 -2.29 -13.61
N PHE A 54 7.97 -2.95 -13.05
CA PHE A 54 8.16 -4.17 -12.29
C PHE A 54 7.97 -5.37 -13.20
N ARG A 55 8.95 -6.27 -13.20
CA ARG A 55 8.83 -7.58 -13.84
C ARG A 55 8.57 -8.61 -12.75
N ILE A 56 7.43 -9.26 -12.80
CA ILE A 56 6.93 -10.09 -11.72
C ILE A 56 6.68 -11.51 -12.23
N ARG A 57 7.30 -12.51 -11.61
CA ARG A 57 6.93 -13.91 -11.79
C ARG A 57 5.79 -14.25 -10.85
N ARG A 58 4.72 -14.87 -11.35
CA ARG A 58 3.52 -15.13 -10.53
C ARG A 58 3.79 -16.05 -9.33
N ASP A 59 4.72 -16.99 -9.51
CA ASP A 59 5.17 -17.95 -8.49
C ASP A 59 6.17 -17.37 -7.48
N HIS A 60 6.74 -16.19 -7.74
CA HIS A 60 7.66 -15.47 -6.85
C HIS A 60 7.21 -14.02 -6.63
N ILE A 61 5.89 -13.79 -6.64
CA ILE A 61 5.30 -12.45 -6.68
C ILE A 61 5.73 -11.57 -5.51
N LEU A 62 5.92 -12.18 -4.33
CA LEU A 62 6.23 -11.45 -3.12
C LEU A 62 7.70 -11.06 -3.06
N GLU A 63 8.59 -11.99 -3.41
CA GLU A 63 10.03 -11.79 -3.48
C GLU A 63 10.39 -10.76 -4.57
N ASP A 64 9.86 -10.96 -5.80
CA ASP A 64 10.12 -10.04 -6.92
C ASP A 64 9.63 -8.62 -6.62
N ALA A 65 8.49 -8.50 -5.94
CA ALA A 65 7.97 -7.20 -5.53
C ALA A 65 8.73 -6.60 -4.36
N TYR A 66 9.17 -7.40 -3.39
CA TYR A 66 9.99 -6.93 -2.28
C TYR A 66 11.29 -6.33 -2.79
N ASP A 67 12.00 -7.04 -3.69
CA ASP A 67 13.26 -6.59 -4.26
C ASP A 67 13.10 -5.28 -5.04
N GLN A 68 12.04 -5.17 -5.86
CA GLN A 68 11.83 -4.01 -6.71
C GLN A 68 11.23 -2.80 -5.96
N MET A 69 10.29 -3.03 -5.04
CA MET A 69 9.61 -1.95 -4.33
C MET A 69 10.42 -1.38 -3.18
N SER A 70 11.22 -2.22 -2.50
CA SER A 70 12.07 -1.77 -1.39
C SER A 70 13.26 -0.93 -1.86
N ALA A 71 13.61 -0.99 -3.15
CA ALA A 71 14.64 -0.18 -3.78
C ALA A 71 14.14 1.22 -4.21
N LEU A 72 12.83 1.46 -4.20
CA LEU A 72 12.26 2.74 -4.63
C LEU A 72 12.37 3.82 -3.55
N SER A 73 12.58 5.06 -3.99
CA SER A 73 12.43 6.24 -3.11
C SER A 73 10.97 6.50 -2.78
N GLU A 74 10.69 7.32 -1.76
CA GLU A 74 9.31 7.77 -1.47
C GLU A 74 8.66 8.49 -2.65
N GLU A 75 9.44 9.23 -3.44
CA GLU A 75 8.94 9.91 -4.64
C GLU A 75 8.55 8.91 -5.71
N ASP A 76 9.39 7.89 -5.94
CA ASP A 76 9.12 6.82 -6.90
C ASP A 76 7.92 5.96 -6.50
N LEU A 77 7.75 5.68 -5.21
CA LEU A 77 6.59 4.97 -4.67
C LEU A 77 5.28 5.75 -4.91
N ARG A 78 5.33 7.09 -4.91
CA ARG A 78 4.17 7.93 -5.26
C ARG A 78 3.95 8.01 -6.77
N GLY A 79 4.96 7.68 -7.58
CA GLY A 79 4.87 7.60 -9.03
C GLY A 79 4.06 6.41 -9.56
N LEU A 80 3.82 6.39 -10.87
CA LEU A 80 3.13 5.28 -11.53
C LEU A 80 4.03 4.04 -11.56
N ILE A 81 3.56 2.94 -11.00
CA ILE A 81 4.22 1.63 -11.11
C ILE A 81 3.53 0.85 -12.21
N ARG A 82 4.29 0.44 -13.24
CA ARG A 82 3.83 -0.45 -14.29
C ARG A 82 4.29 -1.86 -13.96
N VAL A 83 3.37 -2.82 -14.01
CA VAL A 83 3.70 -4.23 -13.78
C VAL A 83 3.57 -5.00 -15.08
N THR A 84 4.55 -5.85 -15.34
CA THR A 84 4.54 -6.85 -16.41
C THR A 84 4.75 -8.21 -15.76
N PHE A 85 3.80 -9.12 -15.93
CA PHE A 85 4.01 -10.50 -15.53
C PHE A 85 4.92 -11.22 -16.54
N ILE A 86 5.82 -12.05 -16.03
CA ILE A 86 6.74 -12.86 -16.84
C ILE A 86 6.63 -14.33 -16.45
N ASN A 87 6.79 -15.20 -17.44
CA ASN A 87 6.83 -16.65 -17.20
C ASN A 87 8.23 -17.14 -16.80
N GLU A 88 8.36 -18.46 -16.59
CA GLU A 88 9.63 -19.12 -16.21
C GLU A 88 10.78 -18.91 -17.22
N PHE A 89 10.45 -18.64 -18.49
CA PHE A 89 11.42 -18.35 -19.55
C PHE A 89 11.75 -16.84 -19.67
N GLY A 90 11.21 -16.01 -18.77
CA GLY A 90 11.40 -14.56 -18.75
C GLY A 90 10.61 -13.81 -19.83
N VAL A 91 9.69 -14.48 -20.52
CA VAL A 91 8.85 -13.91 -21.58
C VAL A 91 7.67 -13.18 -20.94
N GLU A 92 7.38 -11.98 -21.44
CA GLU A 92 6.24 -11.18 -20.98
C GLU A 92 4.92 -11.88 -21.29
N GLU A 93 4.07 -12.01 -20.29
CA GLU A 93 2.68 -12.42 -20.48
C GLU A 93 1.92 -11.29 -21.20
N ALA A 94 1.10 -11.63 -22.18
CA ALA A 94 0.33 -10.64 -22.92
C ALA A 94 -0.61 -9.88 -21.97
N GLY A 95 -0.32 -8.60 -21.74
CA GLY A 95 -1.09 -7.72 -20.89
C GLY A 95 -2.02 -6.79 -21.67
N ILE A 96 -3.29 -6.72 -21.29
CA ILE A 96 -4.23 -5.71 -21.77
C ILE A 96 -4.05 -4.47 -20.88
N ASP A 97 -3.38 -3.44 -21.41
CA ASP A 97 -2.96 -2.25 -20.64
C ASP A 97 -4.14 -1.28 -20.38
N GLY A 98 -4.20 -0.73 -19.17
CA GLY A 98 -5.26 0.21 -18.75
C GLY A 98 -5.61 0.26 -17.26
N GLY A 99 -5.02 -0.60 -16.42
CA GLY A 99 -5.22 -0.62 -14.96
C GLY A 99 -5.58 -1.99 -14.37
N GLY A 100 -5.95 -2.95 -15.22
CA GLY A 100 -6.25 -4.32 -14.81
C GLY A 100 -5.04 -5.06 -14.24
N ILE A 101 -3.86 -4.91 -14.87
CA ILE A 101 -2.65 -5.66 -14.49
C ILE A 101 -2.12 -5.22 -13.13
N PHE A 102 -2.04 -3.91 -12.87
CA PHE A 102 -1.59 -3.43 -11.56
C PHE A 102 -2.57 -3.83 -10.45
N LYS A 103 -3.88 -3.81 -10.73
CA LYS A 103 -4.88 -4.30 -9.79
C LYS A 103 -4.75 -5.81 -9.52
N ASP A 104 -4.57 -6.62 -10.57
CA ASP A 104 -4.31 -8.07 -10.47
C ASP A 104 -3.04 -8.35 -9.65
N PHE A 105 -1.98 -7.59 -9.90
CA PHE A 105 -0.76 -7.62 -9.08
C PHE A 105 -1.05 -7.33 -7.61
N MET A 106 -1.72 -6.22 -7.30
CA MET A 106 -2.04 -5.82 -5.92
C MET A 106 -2.91 -6.87 -5.21
N GLU A 107 -3.85 -7.49 -5.91
CA GLU A 107 -4.69 -8.55 -5.38
C GLU A 107 -3.88 -9.82 -5.07
N ASN A 108 -3.07 -10.29 -6.01
CA ASN A 108 -2.29 -11.50 -5.84
C ASN A 108 -1.19 -11.34 -4.78
N ILE A 109 -0.49 -10.20 -4.76
CA ILE A 109 0.58 -9.98 -3.80
C ILE A 109 0.04 -9.83 -2.38
N THR A 110 -1.09 -9.16 -2.19
CA THR A 110 -1.70 -9.06 -0.86
C THR A 110 -2.21 -10.42 -0.41
N ARG A 111 -2.85 -11.21 -1.28
CA ARG A 111 -3.22 -12.58 -0.95
C ARG A 111 -2.02 -13.41 -0.50
N ALA A 112 -0.90 -13.37 -1.23
CA ALA A 112 0.31 -14.12 -0.88
C ALA A 112 0.96 -13.63 0.42
N ALA A 113 1.09 -12.31 0.59
CA ALA A 113 1.74 -11.69 1.74
C ALA A 113 1.03 -11.93 3.08
N PHE A 114 -0.31 -11.94 3.04
CA PHE A 114 -1.16 -12.05 4.22
C PHE A 114 -1.68 -13.48 4.45
N ASP A 115 -1.25 -14.45 3.63
CA ASP A 115 -1.48 -15.86 3.88
C ASP A 115 -0.73 -16.29 5.15
N CYS A 116 -1.43 -16.94 6.08
CA CYS A 116 -0.83 -17.47 7.31
C CYS A 116 0.24 -18.54 7.03
N GLN A 117 0.15 -19.26 5.91
CA GLN A 117 1.15 -20.23 5.47
C GLN A 117 2.48 -19.58 5.10
N TYR A 118 2.46 -18.32 4.64
CA TYR A 118 3.70 -17.58 4.39
C TYR A 118 4.43 -17.26 5.71
N GLY A 119 3.72 -17.20 6.84
CA GLY A 119 4.33 -17.14 8.18
C GLY A 119 4.62 -15.74 8.70
N LEU A 120 4.33 -14.67 7.95
CA LEU A 120 4.39 -13.28 8.44
C LEU A 120 3.19 -12.93 9.33
N PHE A 121 2.02 -13.46 9.03
CA PHE A 121 0.78 -13.22 9.78
C PHE A 121 0.25 -14.51 10.41
N LYS A 122 -0.57 -14.33 11.45
CA LYS A 122 -1.43 -15.35 12.04
C LYS A 122 -2.83 -14.80 12.13
N GLU A 123 -3.80 -15.68 12.30
CA GLU A 123 -5.18 -15.32 12.51
C GLU A 123 -5.68 -15.65 13.93
N THR A 124 -6.68 -14.91 14.39
CA THR A 124 -7.46 -15.26 15.57
C THR A 124 -8.44 -16.40 15.25
N SER A 125 -9.19 -16.87 16.25
CA SER A 125 -10.32 -17.80 16.03
C SER A 125 -11.41 -17.27 15.10
N ASP A 126 -11.48 -15.94 14.95
CA ASP A 126 -12.47 -15.25 14.11
C ASP A 126 -11.89 -14.91 12.72
N HIS A 127 -10.78 -15.54 12.32
CA HIS A 127 -10.07 -15.31 11.06
C HIS A 127 -9.58 -13.86 10.87
N LEU A 128 -9.24 -13.17 11.97
CA LEU A 128 -8.69 -11.82 11.93
C LEU A 128 -7.16 -11.83 12.01
N LEU A 129 -6.50 -11.17 11.06
CA LEU A 129 -5.05 -11.20 10.89
C LEU A 129 -4.31 -10.28 11.88
N TYR A 130 -3.19 -10.76 12.40
CA TYR A 130 -2.22 -10.00 13.18
C TYR A 130 -0.78 -10.48 12.90
N PRO A 131 0.25 -9.63 13.11
CA PRO A 131 1.64 -10.02 12.88
C PRO A 131 2.02 -11.26 13.70
N ASN A 132 2.59 -12.28 13.07
CA ASN A 132 3.02 -13.50 13.74
C ASN A 132 4.21 -13.20 14.68
N PRO A 133 4.09 -13.39 16.01
CA PRO A 133 5.20 -13.17 16.94
C PRO A 133 6.41 -14.07 16.68
N GLY A 134 6.20 -15.23 16.03
CA GLY A 134 7.24 -16.17 15.65
C GLY A 134 7.77 -15.99 14.22
N SER A 135 7.40 -14.91 13.53
CA SER A 135 7.82 -14.67 12.13
C SER A 135 9.35 -14.68 11.94
N GLY A 136 10.12 -14.19 12.92
CA GLY A 136 11.58 -14.21 12.87
C GLY A 136 12.23 -15.61 12.92
N MET A 137 11.48 -16.64 13.33
CA MET A 137 11.95 -18.04 13.26
C MET A 137 11.74 -18.67 11.88
N ILE A 138 10.87 -18.06 11.06
CA ILE A 138 10.54 -18.53 9.71
C ILE A 138 11.35 -17.72 8.69
N HIS A 139 11.41 -16.40 8.90
CA HIS A 139 12.07 -15.44 8.02
C HIS A 139 13.04 -14.59 8.81
N GLU A 140 14.34 -14.70 8.54
CA GLU A 140 15.36 -13.85 9.18
C GLU A 140 15.11 -12.36 8.92
N GLN A 141 14.55 -12.03 7.74
CA GLN A 141 14.31 -10.67 7.27
C GLN A 141 12.86 -10.20 7.55
N HIS A 142 12.16 -10.82 8.50
CA HIS A 142 10.74 -10.56 8.74
C HIS A 142 10.39 -9.08 9.00
N LEU A 143 11.30 -8.32 9.64
CA LEU A 143 11.10 -6.89 9.90
C LEU A 143 11.10 -6.06 8.61
N GLN A 144 12.00 -6.39 7.69
CA GLN A 144 12.07 -5.77 6.37
C GLN A 144 10.81 -6.09 5.57
N PHE A 145 10.32 -7.33 5.64
CA PHE A 145 9.03 -7.70 5.08
C PHE A 145 7.86 -6.90 5.69
N PHE A 146 7.79 -6.74 7.02
CA PHE A 146 6.73 -5.92 7.62
C PHE A 146 6.78 -4.45 7.17
N HIS A 147 7.98 -3.88 7.02
CA HIS A 147 8.14 -2.54 6.47
C HIS A 147 7.63 -2.47 5.02
N PHE A 148 8.06 -3.41 4.19
CA PHE A 148 7.60 -3.55 2.80
C PHE A 148 6.08 -3.71 2.70
N LEU A 149 5.44 -4.51 3.56
CA LEU A 149 4.00 -4.69 3.57
C LEU A 149 3.27 -3.42 4.02
N GLY A 150 3.84 -2.65 4.94
CA GLY A 150 3.36 -1.31 5.26
C GLY A 150 3.37 -0.39 4.02
N THR A 151 4.46 -0.40 3.26
CA THR A 151 4.59 0.34 2.00
C THR A 151 3.59 -0.13 0.95
N LEU A 152 3.37 -1.44 0.83
CA LEU A 152 2.42 -2.05 -0.10
C LEU A 152 0.99 -1.59 0.17
N LEU A 153 0.57 -1.62 1.45
CA LEU A 153 -0.75 -1.14 1.87
C LEU A 153 -0.89 0.38 1.68
N ALA A 154 0.17 1.14 1.97
CA ALA A 154 0.19 2.58 1.71
C ALA A 154 0.03 2.87 0.20
N LYS A 155 0.68 2.09 -0.67
CA LYS A 155 0.52 2.19 -2.12
C LYS A 155 -0.89 1.84 -2.57
N ALA A 156 -1.50 0.79 -2.02
CA ALA A 156 -2.91 0.45 -2.29
C ALA A 156 -3.84 1.63 -1.95
N MET A 157 -3.68 2.21 -0.76
CA MET A 157 -4.44 3.39 -0.34
C MET A 157 -4.19 4.60 -1.24
N TYR A 158 -2.93 4.84 -1.63
CA TYR A 158 -2.55 5.94 -2.51
C TYR A 158 -3.20 5.82 -3.90
N GLU A 159 -3.29 4.61 -4.44
CA GLU A 159 -3.93 4.33 -5.73
C GLU A 159 -5.46 4.16 -5.65
N GLY A 160 -6.04 4.21 -4.44
CA GLY A 160 -7.49 4.00 -4.26
C GLY A 160 -7.92 2.55 -4.53
N ILE A 161 -7.01 1.59 -4.35
CA ILE A 161 -7.25 0.16 -4.53
C ILE A 161 -7.72 -0.42 -3.20
N LEU A 162 -8.89 -1.06 -3.24
CA LEU A 162 -9.39 -1.84 -2.11
C LEU A 162 -8.69 -3.19 -2.06
N VAL A 163 -8.18 -3.53 -0.88
CA VAL A 163 -7.58 -4.83 -0.57
C VAL A 163 -8.41 -5.47 0.54
N ASP A 164 -8.68 -6.76 0.42
CA ASP A 164 -9.53 -7.50 1.36
C ASP A 164 -8.66 -8.20 2.41
N ILE A 165 -8.35 -7.47 3.50
CA ILE A 165 -7.46 -7.96 4.55
C ILE A 165 -8.11 -7.71 5.91
N PRO A 166 -8.68 -8.74 6.55
CA PRO A 166 -9.43 -8.59 7.79
C PRO A 166 -8.48 -8.52 9.00
N PHE A 167 -7.88 -7.36 9.25
CA PHE A 167 -6.99 -7.20 10.41
C PHE A 167 -7.73 -7.24 11.75
N ALA A 168 -7.10 -7.85 12.75
CA ALA A 168 -7.59 -7.85 14.12
C ALA A 168 -7.61 -6.42 14.71
N THR A 169 -8.69 -6.08 15.41
CA THR A 169 -8.91 -4.73 15.95
C THR A 169 -7.77 -4.27 16.85
N PHE A 170 -7.22 -5.15 17.70
CA PHE A 170 -6.11 -4.81 18.59
C PHE A 170 -4.85 -4.40 17.81
N PHE A 171 -4.62 -5.01 16.64
CA PHE A 171 -3.49 -4.68 15.77
C PHE A 171 -3.74 -3.31 15.10
N LEU A 172 -4.93 -3.09 14.52
CA LEU A 172 -5.31 -1.79 13.95
C LEU A 172 -5.22 -0.65 14.97
N SER A 173 -5.59 -0.90 16.23
CA SER A 173 -5.46 0.10 17.30
C SER A 173 -4.02 0.54 17.54
N LYS A 174 -3.03 -0.35 17.38
CA LYS A 174 -1.60 0.00 17.53
C LYS A 174 -1.12 0.93 16.42
N LEU A 175 -1.67 0.82 15.21
CA LEU A 175 -1.30 1.70 14.08
C LEU A 175 -1.78 3.14 14.26
N LYS A 176 -2.81 3.36 15.08
CA LYS A 176 -3.37 4.70 15.38
C LYS A 176 -2.61 5.45 16.47
N GLN A 177 -1.73 4.77 17.21
CA GLN A 177 -0.96 5.33 18.31
C GLN A 177 0.43 5.75 17.78
N LYS A 178 0.50 6.90 17.11
CA LYS A 178 1.76 7.57 16.76
C LYS A 178 1.65 9.05 17.08
#